data_AF-A0A538SM19-F1
#
_entry.id   AF-A0A538SM19-F1
#
_cell.length_a   1.000
_cell.length_b   1.000
_cell.length_c   1.000
_cell.angle_alpha   90.00
_cell.angle_beta   90.00
_cell.angle_gamma   90.00
#
_symmetry.space_group_name_H-M   'P 1'
#
loop_
_entity.id
_entity.type
_entity.pdbx_description
1 polymer ?
#
loop_
_entity_poly.entity_id
_entity_poly.type
_entity_poly.pdbx_seq_one_letter_code
_entity_poly.pdbx_strand_id
1 'polypeptide(L)'
;MMSMSAVQKPVWRELERVQGRLREAFRTPIPILNEVGGHVLATQGKKFRPTLLLLVARLRGHAGEDAVVCATVIEMVHAAAIIHDDSVDRSALRRGRPTVNGLWTDEMAIIVGDYLYAQAMKLLVEHQQNAAMGIMARVVTEMSCGEALEFQYAYDLDVSEEQYEELIRAKTGSLIGAATEIGAGLNGGARDIARRERYKSFGEVVGIAFQIVDDLLDYQTDSGTTGKPVGHNLAEGKVTLPLIAGRS
;
A
#
# COMPACT_ATOMS: atom_id res chain seq x y z
N MET A 1 21.34 12.37 -5.29
CA MET A 1 20.03 11.95 -4.76
C MET A 1 20.24 11.03 -3.58
N MET A 2 19.47 11.19 -2.50
CA MET A 2 19.54 10.30 -1.34
C MET A 2 18.87 8.96 -1.70
N SER A 3 19.53 7.82 -1.46
CA SER A 3 18.97 6.50 -1.80
C SER A 3 17.94 6.05 -0.77
N MET A 4 17.04 5.14 -1.17
CA MET A 4 16.06 4.54 -0.25
C MET A 4 16.76 3.86 0.94
N SER A 5 17.89 3.20 0.70
CA SER A 5 18.70 2.58 1.75
C SER A 5 19.22 3.61 2.77
N ALA A 6 19.55 4.83 2.32
CA ALA A 6 19.97 5.90 3.22
C ALA A 6 18.81 6.38 4.11
N VAL A 7 17.58 6.45 3.57
CA VAL A 7 16.36 6.78 4.32
C VAL A 7 15.99 5.68 5.32
N GLN A 8 16.22 4.41 4.96
CA GLN A 8 15.90 3.25 5.80
C GLN A 8 16.93 2.99 6.92
N LYS A 9 18.16 3.50 6.77
CA LYS A 9 19.27 3.29 7.72
C LYS A 9 18.91 3.54 9.19
N PRO A 10 18.08 4.54 9.57
CA PRO A 10 17.73 4.75 10.98
C PRO A 10 16.79 3.69 11.59
N VAL A 11 16.10 2.90 10.76
CA VAL A 11 15.05 1.94 11.17
C VAL A 11 15.26 0.54 10.58
N TRP A 12 16.48 0.22 10.14
CA TRP A 12 16.78 -1.02 9.41
C TRP A 12 16.51 -2.28 10.24
N ARG A 13 16.82 -2.27 11.55
CA ARG A 13 16.59 -3.40 12.45
C ARG A 13 15.10 -3.67 12.63
N GLU A 14 14.32 -2.61 12.73
CA GLU A 14 12.88 -2.69 12.82
C GLU A 14 12.27 -3.19 11.51
N LEU A 15 12.80 -2.77 10.35
CA LEU A 15 12.40 -3.30 9.05
C LEU A 15 12.73 -4.79 8.88
N GLU A 16 13.86 -5.28 9.39
CA GLU A 16 14.16 -6.72 9.41
C GLU A 16 13.14 -7.50 10.25
N ARG A 17 12.72 -6.95 11.39
CA ARG A 17 11.65 -7.54 12.22
C ARG A 17 10.31 -7.54 11.51
N VAL A 18 9.97 -6.47 10.78
CA VAL A 18 8.77 -6.43 9.92
C VAL A 18 8.83 -7.55 8.88
N GLN A 19 9.97 -7.77 8.21
CA GLN A 19 10.12 -8.87 7.26
C GLN A 19 10.02 -10.25 7.92
N GLY A 20 10.49 -10.40 9.15
CA GLY A 20 10.29 -11.61 9.97
C GLY A 20 8.82 -11.88 10.21
N ARG A 21 8.09 -10.88 10.69
CA ARG A 21 6.64 -11.00 10.96
C ARG A 21 5.80 -11.24 9.71
N LEU A 22 6.14 -10.61 8.59
CA LEU A 22 5.48 -10.88 7.30
C LEU A 22 5.62 -12.36 6.91
N ARG A 23 6.83 -12.94 7.07
CA ARG A 23 7.05 -14.36 6.81
C ARG A 23 6.24 -15.26 7.74
N GLU A 24 6.12 -14.88 9.01
CA GLU A 24 5.31 -15.61 9.99
C GLU A 24 3.81 -15.53 9.69
N ALA A 25 3.32 -14.40 9.19
CA ALA A 25 1.91 -14.20 8.85
C ALA A 25 1.40 -15.14 7.75
N PHE A 26 2.28 -15.65 6.89
CA PHE A 26 1.93 -16.64 5.86
C PHE A 26 2.10 -18.09 6.31
N ARG A 27 2.60 -18.35 7.52
CA ARG A 27 2.77 -19.73 8.03
C ARG A 27 1.43 -20.27 8.51
N THR A 28 0.97 -21.33 7.85
CA THR A 28 -0.32 -21.96 8.13
C THR A 28 -0.24 -23.48 7.93
N PRO A 29 -1.07 -24.30 8.59
CA PRO A 29 -1.15 -25.73 8.29
C PRO A 29 -1.64 -26.05 6.86
N ILE A 30 -2.16 -25.06 6.13
CA ILE A 30 -2.71 -25.23 4.77
C ILE A 30 -1.57 -25.10 3.73
N PRO A 31 -1.16 -26.18 3.03
CA PRO A 31 0.02 -26.15 2.16
C PRO A 31 -0.05 -25.10 1.04
N ILE A 32 -1.19 -24.98 0.36
CA ILE A 32 -1.36 -24.06 -0.76
C ILE A 32 -1.18 -22.59 -0.35
N LEU A 33 -1.61 -22.21 0.86
CA LEU A 33 -1.43 -20.85 1.36
C LEU A 33 0.05 -20.55 1.68
N ASN A 34 0.84 -21.54 2.11
CA ASN A 34 2.28 -21.35 2.29
C ASN A 34 3.00 -21.16 0.95
N GLU A 35 2.57 -21.87 -0.10
CA GLU A 35 3.12 -21.76 -1.45
C GLU A 35 2.85 -20.38 -2.04
N VAL A 36 1.58 -19.94 -2.02
CA VAL A 36 1.22 -18.59 -2.48
C VAL A 36 1.90 -17.52 -1.63
N GLY A 37 1.96 -17.72 -0.31
CA GLY A 37 2.68 -16.81 0.59
C GLY A 37 4.16 -16.69 0.24
N GLY A 38 4.83 -17.80 -0.09
CA GLY A 38 6.20 -17.80 -0.57
C GLY A 38 6.38 -16.94 -1.83
N HIS A 39 5.45 -17.02 -2.77
CA HIS A 39 5.45 -16.20 -3.99
C HIS A 39 5.26 -14.71 -3.70
N VAL A 40 4.26 -14.36 -2.88
CA VAL A 40 3.99 -12.97 -2.48
C VAL A 40 5.21 -12.36 -1.77
N LEU A 41 5.83 -13.10 -0.86
CA LEU A 41 7.01 -12.66 -0.11
C LEU A 41 8.28 -12.55 -0.95
N ALA A 42 8.41 -13.38 -1.99
CA ALA A 42 9.53 -13.30 -2.94
C ALA A 42 9.48 -12.02 -3.79
N THR A 43 8.31 -11.39 -3.90
CA THR A 43 8.14 -10.12 -4.58
C THR A 43 8.68 -8.99 -3.70
N GLN A 44 9.93 -8.57 -3.95
CA GLN A 44 10.57 -7.51 -3.18
C GLN A 44 9.94 -6.14 -3.44
N GLY A 45 9.31 -5.58 -2.40
CA GLY A 45 8.88 -4.18 -2.35
C GLY A 45 9.95 -3.29 -1.69
N LYS A 46 9.93 -1.99 -1.99
CA LYS A 46 10.82 -0.99 -1.36
C LYS A 46 10.54 -0.76 0.14
N LYS A 47 9.49 -1.38 0.70
CA LYS A 47 9.05 -1.23 2.10
C LYS A 47 8.89 0.24 2.52
N PHE A 48 8.35 1.05 1.62
CA PHE A 48 8.22 2.50 1.81
C PHE A 48 7.27 2.85 2.96
N ARG A 49 6.06 2.28 2.95
CA ARG A 49 5.02 2.50 3.97
C ARG A 49 5.48 2.12 5.39
N PRO A 50 6.01 0.90 5.64
CA PRO A 50 6.55 0.56 6.96
C PRO A 50 7.75 1.44 7.35
N THR A 51 8.58 1.87 6.39
CA THR A 51 9.69 2.80 6.68
C THR A 51 9.17 4.12 7.25
N LEU A 52 8.15 4.71 6.65
CA LEU A 52 7.57 5.97 7.13
C LEU A 52 6.98 5.83 8.53
N LEU A 53 6.19 4.77 8.80
CA LEU A 53 5.63 4.52 10.13
C LEU A 53 6.73 4.42 11.18
N LEU A 54 7.76 3.61 10.91
CA LEU A 54 8.87 3.38 11.83
C LEU A 54 9.67 4.67 12.08
N LEU A 55 9.91 5.48 11.05
CA LEU A 55 10.60 6.76 11.18
C LEU A 55 9.79 7.74 12.04
N VAL A 56 8.48 7.85 11.81
CA VAL A 56 7.61 8.70 12.64
C VAL A 56 7.59 8.20 14.09
N ALA A 57 7.42 6.90 14.32
CA ALA A 57 7.46 6.31 15.66
C ALA A 57 8.79 6.60 16.38
N ARG A 58 9.92 6.52 15.65
CA ARG A 58 11.25 6.85 16.16
C ARG A 58 11.39 8.33 16.53
N LEU A 59 10.87 9.25 15.71
CA LEU A 59 10.81 10.68 16.04
C LEU A 59 9.96 10.96 17.29
N ARG A 60 9.06 10.06 17.65
CA ARG A 60 8.25 10.13 18.88
C ARG A 60 8.90 9.49 20.11
N GLY A 61 10.07 8.87 19.98
CA GLY A 61 10.81 8.29 21.10
C GLY A 61 11.50 6.99 20.71
N HIS A 62 10.73 5.92 20.48
CA HIS A 62 11.26 4.62 20.08
C HIS A 62 10.37 3.89 19.08
N ALA A 63 10.98 3.08 18.21
CA ALA A 63 10.27 2.16 17.33
C ALA A 63 10.25 0.76 17.97
N GLY A 64 9.35 0.57 18.93
CA GLY A 64 9.23 -0.65 19.73
C GLY A 64 8.50 -1.80 19.03
N GLU A 65 8.04 -2.78 19.80
CA GLU A 65 7.24 -3.89 19.29
C GLU A 65 5.97 -3.40 18.58
N ASP A 66 5.22 -2.49 19.20
CA ASP A 66 3.99 -1.92 18.63
C ASP A 66 4.24 -1.24 17.27
N ALA A 67 5.38 -0.56 17.11
CA ALA A 67 5.75 0.07 15.85
C ALA A 67 6.01 -0.97 14.74
N VAL A 68 6.70 -2.06 15.09
CA VAL A 68 6.96 -3.17 14.17
C VAL A 68 5.67 -3.90 13.81
N VAL A 69 4.77 -4.13 14.77
CA VAL A 69 3.44 -4.71 14.55
C VAL A 69 2.63 -3.85 13.59
N CYS A 70 2.47 -2.56 13.89
CA CYS A 70 1.70 -1.66 13.05
C CYS A 70 2.32 -1.48 11.65
N ALA A 71 3.65 -1.44 11.54
CA ALA A 71 4.35 -1.43 10.24
C ALA A 71 4.09 -2.71 9.43
N THR A 72 4.07 -3.87 10.10
CA THR A 72 3.74 -5.16 9.47
C THR A 72 2.31 -5.15 8.94
N VAL A 73 1.36 -4.68 9.74
CA VAL A 73 -0.06 -4.58 9.36
C VAL A 73 -0.26 -3.70 8.12
N ILE A 74 0.39 -2.53 8.08
CA ILE A 74 0.34 -1.64 6.92
C ILE A 74 0.82 -2.35 5.65
N GLU A 75 1.92 -3.10 5.73
CA GLU A 75 2.47 -3.81 4.57
C GLU A 75 1.62 -5.03 4.18
N MET A 76 0.96 -5.69 5.14
CA MET A 76 0.01 -6.78 4.87
C MET A 76 -1.24 -6.28 4.15
N VAL A 77 -1.84 -5.18 4.60
CA VAL A 77 -2.99 -4.57 3.93
C VAL A 77 -2.61 -4.07 2.55
N HIS A 78 -1.41 -3.48 2.39
CA HIS A 78 -0.91 -3.11 1.07
C HIS A 78 -0.75 -4.32 0.14
N ALA A 79 -0.21 -5.43 0.64
CA ALA A 79 -0.04 -6.65 -0.13
C ALA A 79 -1.40 -7.27 -0.52
N ALA A 80 -2.36 -7.29 0.39
CA ALA A 80 -3.73 -7.74 0.12
C ALA A 80 -4.38 -6.91 -0.99
N ALA A 81 -4.30 -5.58 -0.90
CA ALA A 81 -4.83 -4.68 -1.93
C ALA A 81 -4.20 -4.94 -3.29
N ILE A 82 -2.87 -5.10 -3.38
CA ILE A 82 -2.21 -5.44 -4.66
C ILE A 82 -2.73 -6.77 -5.25
N ILE A 83 -2.90 -7.79 -4.41
CA ILE A 83 -3.35 -9.12 -4.86
C ILE A 83 -4.79 -9.04 -5.38
N HIS A 84 -5.65 -8.28 -4.69
CA HIS A 84 -7.02 -8.04 -5.14
C HIS A 84 -7.07 -7.23 -6.44
N ASP A 85 -6.33 -6.13 -6.52
CA ASP A 85 -6.23 -5.29 -7.74
C ASP A 85 -5.76 -6.14 -8.95
N ASP A 86 -4.73 -6.97 -8.78
CA ASP A 86 -4.22 -7.84 -9.85
C ASP A 86 -5.29 -8.79 -10.40
N SER A 87 -6.21 -9.24 -9.54
CA SER A 87 -7.34 -10.10 -9.93
C SER A 87 -8.46 -9.30 -10.61
N VAL A 88 -8.82 -8.14 -10.07
CA VAL A 88 -9.82 -7.24 -10.66
C VAL A 88 -9.40 -6.82 -12.07
N ASP A 89 -8.14 -6.41 -12.23
CA ASP A 89 -7.56 -5.98 -13.50
C ASP A 89 -7.22 -7.16 -14.43
N ARG A 90 -7.38 -8.42 -13.97
CA ARG A 90 -6.98 -9.64 -14.70
C ARG A 90 -5.53 -9.61 -15.18
N SER A 91 -4.66 -9.00 -14.38
CA SER A 91 -3.24 -8.86 -14.66
C SER A 91 -2.52 -10.19 -14.51
N ALA A 92 -1.88 -10.70 -15.57
CA ALA A 92 -1.08 -11.92 -15.51
C ALA A 92 0.35 -11.69 -14.96
N LEU A 93 0.86 -10.46 -15.09
CA LEU A 93 2.23 -10.07 -14.70
C LEU A 93 2.24 -8.74 -13.96
N ARG A 94 3.08 -8.62 -12.92
CA ARG A 94 3.40 -7.37 -12.23
C ARG A 94 4.93 -7.23 -12.14
N ARG A 95 5.46 -6.16 -12.74
CA ARG A 95 6.92 -5.88 -12.81
C ARG A 95 7.72 -7.06 -13.37
N GLY A 96 7.22 -7.68 -14.44
CA GLY A 96 7.84 -8.83 -15.09
C GLY A 96 7.74 -10.16 -14.32
N ARG A 97 7.01 -10.23 -13.20
CA ARG A 97 6.78 -11.47 -12.44
C ARG A 97 5.31 -11.87 -12.52
N PRO A 98 4.99 -13.17 -12.53
CA PRO A 98 3.61 -13.64 -12.45
C PRO A 98 2.89 -13.11 -11.21
N THR A 99 1.64 -12.70 -11.37
CA THR A 99 0.72 -12.35 -10.27
C THR A 99 0.18 -13.62 -9.61
N VAL A 100 -0.56 -13.49 -8.50
CA VAL A 100 -1.21 -14.64 -7.85
C VAL A 100 -2.26 -15.26 -8.78
N ASN A 101 -3.13 -14.44 -9.37
CA ASN A 101 -4.14 -14.92 -10.32
C ASN A 101 -3.52 -15.44 -11.63
N GLY A 102 -2.37 -14.90 -12.05
CA GLY A 102 -1.64 -15.40 -13.22
C GLY A 102 -1.00 -16.80 -13.02
N LEU A 103 -0.69 -17.20 -11.78
CA LEU A 103 -0.13 -18.53 -11.47
C LEU A 103 -1.18 -19.54 -11.01
N TRP A 104 -2.19 -19.08 -10.27
CA TRP A 104 -3.25 -19.92 -9.74
C TRP A 104 -4.58 -19.56 -10.40
N THR A 105 -5.41 -18.76 -9.73
CA THR A 105 -6.71 -18.29 -10.26
C THR A 105 -7.09 -16.97 -9.59
N ASP A 106 -8.09 -16.28 -10.15
CA ASP A 106 -8.70 -15.09 -9.53
C ASP A 106 -9.29 -15.40 -8.15
N GLU A 107 -9.94 -16.57 -7.97
CA GLU A 107 -10.47 -16.98 -6.68
C GLU A 107 -9.37 -17.18 -5.63
N MET A 108 -8.21 -17.69 -6.04
CA MET A 108 -7.06 -17.84 -5.15
C MET A 108 -6.52 -16.48 -4.69
N ALA A 109 -6.49 -15.50 -5.60
CA ALA A 109 -6.09 -14.14 -5.26
C ALA A 109 -7.05 -13.51 -4.24
N ILE A 110 -8.36 -13.65 -4.43
CA ILE A 110 -9.39 -13.19 -3.48
C ILE A 110 -9.16 -13.82 -2.10
N ILE A 111 -9.06 -15.14 -2.03
CA ILE A 111 -8.88 -15.89 -0.77
C ILE A 111 -7.61 -15.45 -0.03
N VAL A 112 -6.50 -15.26 -0.74
CA VAL A 112 -5.22 -14.90 -0.13
C VAL A 112 -5.20 -13.44 0.33
N GLY A 113 -5.83 -12.53 -0.43
CA GLY A 113 -6.00 -11.15 0.01
C GLY A 113 -6.87 -11.07 1.27
N ASP A 114 -7.98 -11.80 1.32
CA ASP A 114 -8.86 -11.88 2.50
C ASP A 114 -8.12 -12.47 3.72
N TYR A 115 -7.33 -13.52 3.49
CA TYR A 115 -6.49 -14.12 4.52
C TYR A 115 -5.49 -13.11 5.10
N LEU A 116 -4.77 -12.37 4.25
CA LEU A 116 -3.82 -11.36 4.70
C LEU A 116 -4.48 -10.23 5.47
N TYR A 117 -5.65 -9.77 4.99
CA TYR A 117 -6.43 -8.76 5.67
C TYR A 117 -6.88 -9.24 7.06
N ALA A 118 -7.40 -10.47 7.16
CA ALA A 118 -7.79 -11.07 8.43
C ALA A 118 -6.60 -11.24 9.40
N GLN A 119 -5.44 -11.68 8.92
CA GLN A 119 -4.23 -11.76 9.75
C GLN A 119 -3.75 -10.39 10.22
N ALA A 120 -3.85 -9.37 9.38
CA ALA A 120 -3.50 -7.99 9.73
C ALA A 120 -4.39 -7.47 10.87
N MET A 121 -5.70 -7.66 10.77
CA MET A 121 -6.64 -7.26 11.83
C MET A 121 -6.41 -8.06 13.11
N LYS A 122 -6.23 -9.38 13.00
CA LYS A 122 -5.89 -10.25 14.14
C LYS A 122 -4.66 -9.73 14.89
N LEU A 123 -3.60 -9.35 14.17
CA LEU A 123 -2.36 -8.87 14.79
C LEU A 123 -2.56 -7.57 15.57
N LEU A 124 -3.41 -6.65 15.08
CA LEU A 124 -3.76 -5.43 15.82
C LEU A 124 -4.55 -5.74 17.10
N VAL A 125 -5.48 -6.70 17.07
CA VAL A 125 -6.26 -7.12 18.25
C VAL A 125 -5.37 -7.76 19.29
N GLU A 126 -4.52 -8.71 18.90
CA GLU A 126 -3.61 -9.43 19.80
C GLU A 126 -2.65 -8.48 20.53
N HIS A 127 -2.23 -7.40 19.86
CA HIS A 127 -1.37 -6.36 20.41
C HIS A 127 -2.12 -5.16 21.00
N GLN A 128 -3.46 -5.24 21.13
CA GLN A 128 -4.32 -4.21 21.72
C GLN A 128 -4.16 -2.81 21.08
N GLN A 129 -3.86 -2.77 19.78
CA GLN A 129 -3.64 -1.53 19.03
C GLN A 129 -4.96 -0.92 18.53
N ASN A 130 -5.85 -0.58 19.47
CA ASN A 130 -7.21 -0.10 19.16
C ASN A 130 -7.24 1.18 18.31
N ALA A 131 -6.29 2.10 18.55
CA ALA A 131 -6.20 3.33 17.75
C ALA A 131 -5.80 3.02 16.29
N ALA A 132 -4.85 2.12 16.08
CA ALA A 132 -4.46 1.67 14.75
C ALA A 132 -5.59 0.90 14.07
N MET A 133 -6.34 0.08 14.80
CA MET A 133 -7.52 -0.63 14.29
C MET A 133 -8.55 0.33 13.71
N GLY A 134 -8.90 1.40 14.44
CA GLY A 134 -9.82 2.41 13.96
C GLY A 134 -9.32 3.14 12.71
N ILE A 135 -8.02 3.46 12.65
CA ILE A 135 -7.40 4.07 11.45
C ILE A 135 -7.47 3.11 10.27
N MET A 136 -7.12 1.84 10.46
CA MET A 136 -7.11 0.85 9.38
C MET A 136 -8.52 0.58 8.84
N ALA A 137 -9.53 0.48 9.71
CA ALA A 137 -10.92 0.32 9.28
C ALA A 137 -11.39 1.50 8.40
N ARG A 138 -11.04 2.73 8.78
CA ARG A 138 -11.33 3.93 7.97
C ARG A 138 -10.63 3.85 6.62
N VAL A 139 -9.33 3.59 6.63
CA VAL A 139 -8.47 3.65 5.42
C VAL A 139 -8.81 2.54 4.43
N VAL A 140 -9.12 1.34 4.90
CA VAL A 140 -9.55 0.24 4.03
C VAL A 140 -10.89 0.57 3.36
N THR A 141 -11.80 1.21 4.10
CA THR A 141 -13.06 1.72 3.52
C THR A 141 -12.78 2.77 2.45
N GLU A 142 -11.91 3.74 2.73
CA GLU A 142 -11.49 4.77 1.76
C GLU A 142 -10.86 4.16 0.51
N MET A 143 -9.95 3.18 0.66
CA MET A 143 -9.32 2.49 -0.45
C MET A 143 -10.34 1.75 -1.32
N SER A 144 -11.27 1.01 -0.69
CA SER A 144 -12.32 0.30 -1.43
C SER A 144 -13.28 1.24 -2.14
N CYS A 145 -13.61 2.40 -1.55
CA CYS A 145 -14.36 3.45 -2.24
C CYS A 145 -13.56 4.03 -3.41
N GLY A 146 -12.25 4.24 -3.25
CA GLY A 146 -11.36 4.65 -4.33
C GLY A 146 -11.37 3.66 -5.50
N GLU A 147 -11.29 2.37 -5.21
CA GLU A 147 -11.34 1.32 -6.24
C GLU A 147 -12.69 1.31 -7.00
N ALA A 148 -13.79 1.49 -6.28
CA ALA A 148 -15.11 1.62 -6.89
C ALA A 148 -15.25 2.87 -7.77
N LEU A 149 -14.64 3.99 -7.35
CA LEU A 149 -14.59 5.22 -8.15
C LEU A 149 -13.73 5.02 -9.42
N GLU A 150 -12.60 4.33 -9.33
CA GLU A 150 -11.77 4.00 -10.50
C GLU A 150 -12.60 3.22 -11.53
N PHE A 151 -13.34 2.21 -11.08
CA PHE A 151 -14.22 1.43 -11.92
C PHE A 151 -15.34 2.28 -12.55
N GLN A 152 -15.91 3.22 -11.80
CA GLN A 152 -16.94 4.13 -12.29
C GLN A 152 -16.40 5.10 -13.35
N TYR A 153 -15.17 5.58 -13.19
CA TYR A 153 -14.51 6.54 -14.09
C TYR A 153 -13.79 5.89 -15.27
N ALA A 154 -13.75 4.56 -15.34
CA ALA A 154 -13.11 3.86 -16.43
C ALA A 154 -13.67 4.32 -17.78
N TYR A 155 -12.77 4.69 -18.70
CA TYR A 155 -13.07 5.21 -20.04
C TYR A 155 -13.80 6.56 -20.08
N ASP A 156 -14.02 7.23 -18.95
CA ASP A 156 -14.68 8.54 -18.89
C ASP A 156 -13.66 9.67 -19.14
N LEU A 157 -13.71 10.27 -20.34
CA LEU A 157 -12.81 11.36 -20.71
C LEU A 157 -13.20 12.71 -20.08
N ASP A 158 -14.29 12.79 -19.32
CA ASP A 158 -14.73 14.01 -18.66
C ASP A 158 -14.29 14.07 -17.18
N VAL A 159 -13.53 13.08 -16.70
CA VAL A 159 -12.92 13.07 -15.36
C VAL A 159 -12.10 14.35 -15.14
N SER A 160 -12.47 15.12 -14.12
CA SER A 160 -11.78 16.34 -13.72
C SER A 160 -10.49 16.04 -12.94
N GLU A 161 -9.61 17.03 -12.88
CA GLU A 161 -8.41 16.96 -12.02
C GLU A 161 -8.77 16.71 -10.54
N GLU A 162 -9.85 17.32 -10.06
CA GLU A 162 -10.34 17.15 -8.68
C GLU A 162 -10.82 15.71 -8.42
N GLN A 163 -11.52 15.10 -9.39
CA GLN A 163 -11.94 13.69 -9.30
C GLN A 163 -10.74 12.74 -9.33
N TYR A 164 -9.75 13.03 -10.16
CA TYR A 164 -8.49 12.29 -10.20
C TYR A 164 -7.72 12.42 -8.87
N GLU A 165 -7.60 13.63 -8.31
CA GLU A 165 -6.93 13.85 -7.02
C GLU A 165 -7.61 13.08 -5.89
N GLU A 166 -8.95 13.09 -5.83
CA GLU A 166 -9.71 12.34 -4.84
C GLU A 166 -9.49 10.83 -4.98
N LEU A 167 -9.43 10.33 -6.22
CA LEU A 167 -9.14 8.93 -6.51
C LEU A 167 -7.76 8.50 -5.98
N ILE A 168 -6.69 9.22 -6.35
CA ILE A 168 -5.34 8.87 -5.93
C ILE A 168 -5.11 9.11 -4.43
N ARG A 169 -5.81 10.07 -3.84
CA ARG A 169 -5.87 10.26 -2.38
C ARG A 169 -6.47 9.03 -1.71
N ALA A 170 -7.62 8.54 -2.19
CA ALA A 170 -8.31 7.40 -1.61
C ALA A 170 -7.54 6.08 -1.78
N LYS A 171 -7.02 5.78 -2.98
CA LYS A 171 -6.35 4.52 -3.31
C LYS A 171 -4.90 4.44 -2.79
N THR A 172 -4.14 5.53 -2.91
CA THR A 172 -2.70 5.54 -2.58
C THR A 172 -2.37 6.41 -1.37
N GLY A 173 -2.91 7.63 -1.31
CA GLY A 173 -2.64 8.61 -0.26
C GLY A 173 -3.04 8.14 1.14
N SER A 174 -4.26 7.58 1.26
CA SER A 174 -4.89 7.19 2.52
C SER A 174 -4.04 6.21 3.33
N LEU A 175 -3.48 5.18 2.70
CA LEU A 175 -2.66 4.17 3.37
C LEU A 175 -1.28 4.69 3.79
N ILE A 176 -0.72 5.63 3.03
CA ILE A 176 0.53 6.30 3.42
C ILE A 176 0.27 7.28 4.57
N GLY A 177 -0.84 8.03 4.52
CA GLY A 177 -1.35 8.84 5.61
C GLY A 177 -1.61 8.03 6.88
N ALA A 178 -2.20 6.84 6.74
CA ALA A 178 -2.42 5.91 7.85
C ALA A 178 -1.09 5.49 8.50
N ALA A 179 -0.07 5.18 7.70
CA ALA A 179 1.22 4.76 8.19
C ALA A 179 1.86 5.83 9.09
N THR A 180 1.83 7.09 8.66
CA THR A 180 2.37 8.22 9.44
C THR A 180 1.47 8.59 10.63
N GLU A 181 0.15 8.53 10.48
CA GLU A 181 -0.82 8.76 11.56
C GLU A 181 -0.63 7.75 12.70
N ILE A 182 -0.56 6.46 12.36
CA ILE A 182 -0.33 5.39 13.34
C ILE A 182 1.01 5.60 14.03
N GLY A 183 2.08 5.86 13.27
CA GLY A 183 3.41 6.14 13.83
C GLY A 183 3.38 7.31 14.84
N ALA A 184 2.58 8.34 14.58
CA ALA A 184 2.41 9.49 15.47
C ALA A 184 1.56 9.18 16.71
N GLY A 185 0.66 8.20 16.62
CA GLY A 185 -0.20 7.71 17.70
C GLY A 185 0.50 6.76 18.68
N LEU A 186 1.67 6.22 18.33
CA LEU A 186 2.46 5.37 19.22
C LEU A 186 3.14 6.16 20.36
N ASN A 187 3.73 5.45 21.32
CA ASN A 187 4.48 6.03 22.44
C ASN A 187 3.67 7.06 23.26
N GLY A 188 2.40 6.74 23.54
CA GLY A 188 1.48 7.63 24.26
C GLY A 188 0.87 8.75 23.40
N GLY A 189 1.13 8.76 22.09
CA GLY A 189 0.60 9.76 21.15
C GLY A 189 -0.87 9.59 20.77
N ALA A 190 -1.53 8.49 21.17
CA ALA A 190 -2.85 8.11 20.66
C ALA A 190 -3.94 9.16 20.87
N ARG A 191 -3.86 9.91 21.98
CA ARG A 191 -4.81 10.98 22.34
C ARG A 191 -4.48 12.35 21.74
N ASP A 192 -3.30 12.51 21.13
CA ASP A 192 -2.91 13.76 20.48
C ASP A 192 -3.46 13.81 19.04
N ILE A 193 -4.76 14.08 18.94
CA ILE A 193 -5.50 14.09 17.67
C ILE A 193 -4.90 15.12 16.69
N ALA A 194 -4.56 16.32 17.17
CA ALA A 194 -3.99 17.36 16.33
C ALA A 194 -2.63 16.95 15.74
N ARG A 195 -1.79 16.25 16.50
CA ARG A 195 -0.53 15.70 15.97
C ARG A 195 -0.79 14.60 14.96
N ARG A 196 -1.69 13.67 15.27
CA ARG A 196 -2.05 12.58 14.36
C ARG A 196 -2.53 13.11 13.02
N GLU A 197 -3.40 14.11 13.02
CA GLU A 197 -3.90 14.74 11.79
C GLU A 197 -2.77 15.38 10.97
N ARG A 198 -1.84 16.10 11.59
CA ARG A 198 -0.69 16.67 10.85
C ARG A 198 0.17 15.61 10.17
N TYR A 199 0.41 14.48 10.84
CA TYR A 199 1.16 13.38 10.25
C TYR A 199 0.36 12.64 9.17
N LYS A 200 -0.94 12.48 9.35
CA LYS A 200 -1.86 11.94 8.34
C LYS A 200 -1.77 12.78 7.06
N SER A 201 -2.01 14.10 7.15
CA SER A 201 -1.96 14.99 5.99
C SER A 201 -0.58 14.98 5.32
N PHE A 202 0.50 14.95 6.10
CA PHE A 202 1.85 14.78 5.54
C PHE A 202 1.99 13.50 4.71
N GLY A 203 1.52 12.36 5.24
CA GLY A 203 1.57 11.08 4.53
C GLY A 203 0.69 11.06 3.29
N GLU A 204 -0.51 11.63 3.36
CA GLU A 204 -1.43 11.73 2.21
C GLU A 204 -0.81 12.55 1.07
N VAL A 205 -0.24 13.72 1.36
CA VAL A 205 0.44 14.56 0.35
C VAL A 205 1.62 13.82 -0.28
N VAL A 206 2.42 13.10 0.52
CA VAL A 206 3.51 12.26 0.00
C VAL A 206 2.98 11.16 -0.91
N GLY A 207 1.85 10.55 -0.56
CA GLY A 207 1.22 9.50 -1.37
C GLY A 207 0.63 9.99 -2.68
N ILE A 208 -0.04 11.15 -2.66
CA ILE A 208 -0.53 11.83 -3.86
C ILE A 208 0.63 12.14 -4.81
N ALA A 209 1.69 12.78 -4.29
CA ALA A 209 2.88 13.08 -5.08
C ALA A 209 3.54 11.81 -5.66
N PHE A 210 3.57 10.72 -4.88
CA PHE A 210 4.09 9.43 -5.34
C PHE A 210 3.26 8.88 -6.52
N GLN A 211 1.93 8.95 -6.45
CA GLN A 211 1.06 8.43 -7.51
C GLN A 211 1.15 9.27 -8.80
N ILE A 212 1.18 10.61 -8.68
CA ILE A 212 1.36 11.49 -9.85
C ILE A 212 2.66 11.16 -10.59
N VAL A 213 3.75 10.89 -9.86
CA VAL A 213 5.03 10.49 -10.46
C VAL A 213 4.93 9.10 -11.11
N ASP A 214 4.25 8.13 -10.47
CA ASP A 214 4.06 6.79 -11.04
C ASP A 214 3.25 6.85 -12.35
N ASP A 215 2.17 7.63 -12.37
CA ASP A 215 1.34 7.84 -13.56
C ASP A 215 2.11 8.53 -14.68
N LEU A 216 2.93 9.55 -14.36
CA LEU A 216 3.77 10.22 -15.36
C LEU A 216 4.79 9.25 -15.99
N LEU A 217 5.40 8.38 -15.17
CA LEU A 217 6.36 7.39 -15.66
C LEU A 217 5.71 6.36 -16.59
N ASP A 218 4.42 6.06 -16.43
CA ASP A 218 3.67 5.15 -17.33
C ASP A 218 3.64 5.65 -18.79
N TYR A 219 3.71 6.97 -19.01
CA TYR A 219 3.77 7.59 -20.34
C TYR A 219 5.19 7.82 -20.86
N GLN A 220 6.20 7.87 -19.98
CA GLN A 220 7.55 8.35 -20.35
C GLN A 220 8.57 7.25 -20.64
N THR A 221 8.33 5.99 -20.24
CA THR A 221 9.38 4.98 -20.35
C THR A 221 9.51 4.33 -21.72
N ASP A 222 10.73 4.28 -22.25
CA ASP A 222 11.18 3.14 -23.07
C ASP A 222 11.14 1.88 -22.18
N SER A 223 10.55 0.79 -22.70
CA SER A 223 10.18 -0.48 -22.02
C SER A 223 11.19 -1.14 -21.05
N GLY A 224 12.43 -0.65 -20.95
CA GLY A 224 13.50 -1.24 -20.12
C GLY A 224 13.51 -0.89 -18.63
N THR A 225 12.84 0.18 -18.17
CA THR A 225 13.08 0.72 -16.80
C THR A 225 11.96 0.41 -15.79
N THR A 226 10.72 0.23 -16.24
CA THR A 226 9.53 0.06 -15.39
C THR A 226 9.02 -1.38 -15.35
N GLY A 227 9.42 -2.22 -16.32
CA GLY A 227 8.94 -3.61 -16.44
C GLY A 227 7.43 -3.71 -16.73
N LYS A 228 6.82 -2.63 -17.22
CA LYS A 228 5.45 -2.54 -17.73
C LYS A 228 5.48 -2.07 -19.20
N PRO A 229 4.49 -2.45 -20.04
CA PRO A 229 4.29 -1.82 -21.34
C PRO A 229 4.02 -0.32 -21.18
N VAL A 230 4.49 0.50 -22.12
CA VAL A 230 4.20 1.95 -22.15
C VAL A 230 2.70 2.15 -22.36
N GLY A 231 2.09 3.09 -21.62
CA GLY A 231 0.67 3.40 -21.76
C GLY A 231 -0.25 2.28 -21.28
N HIS A 232 0.17 1.53 -20.26
CA HIS A 232 -0.63 0.49 -19.66
C HIS A 232 -1.89 1.06 -19.02
N ASN A 233 -1.79 2.21 -18.33
CA ASN A 233 -2.94 2.90 -17.77
C ASN A 233 -3.96 3.26 -18.86
N LEU A 234 -3.48 3.73 -20.02
CA LEU A 234 -4.32 4.06 -21.16
C LEU A 234 -4.99 2.81 -21.76
N ALA A 235 -4.28 1.69 -21.85
CA ALA A 235 -4.81 0.41 -22.33
C ALA A 235 -5.91 -0.16 -21.42
N GLU A 236 -5.83 0.13 -20.12
CA GLU A 236 -6.84 -0.24 -19.11
C GLU A 236 -8.00 0.76 -19.01
N GLY A 237 -7.97 1.85 -19.79
CA GLY A 237 -9.00 2.90 -19.74
C GLY A 237 -8.91 3.83 -18.55
N LYS A 238 -7.78 3.84 -17.83
CA LYS A 238 -7.55 4.69 -16.66
C LYS A 238 -7.23 6.12 -17.10
N VAL A 239 -8.01 7.08 -16.61
CA VAL A 239 -7.84 8.51 -16.92
C VAL A 239 -6.99 9.19 -15.86
N THR A 240 -5.70 9.33 -16.17
CA THR A 240 -4.67 9.88 -15.27
C THR A 240 -4.33 11.33 -15.59
N LEU A 241 -3.67 12.04 -14.67
CA LEU A 241 -3.32 13.46 -14.82
C LEU A 241 -2.64 13.84 -16.16
N PRO A 242 -1.66 13.07 -16.71
CA PRO A 242 -1.08 13.42 -18.01
C PRO A 242 -2.11 13.48 -19.16
N LEU A 243 -3.12 12.62 -19.12
CA LEU A 243 -4.19 12.58 -20.12
C LEU A 243 -5.19 13.72 -19.92
N ILE A 244 -5.53 14.04 -18.67
CA ILE A 244 -6.40 15.19 -18.34
C ILE A 244 -5.75 16.50 -18.81
N ALA A 245 -4.48 16.71 -18.47
CA ALA A 245 -3.72 17.89 -18.88
C ALA A 245 -3.54 17.98 -20.41
N GLY A 246 -3.37 16.84 -21.10
CA GLY A 246 -3.24 16.79 -22.55
C GLY A 246 -4.50 17.14 -23.34
N ARG A 247 -5.68 17.17 -22.69
CA ARG A 247 -6.96 17.61 -23.28
C ARG A 247 -7.20 19.12 -23.13
N SER A 248 -6.45 19.77 -22.24
CA SER A 248 -6.65 21.16 -21.81
C SER A 248 -6.10 22.18 -22.81
#